data_AF-A0A8C6Y2W0-F1
#
_entry.id   AF-A0A8C6Y2W0-F1
#
_cell.length_a   1.000
_cell.length_b   1.000
_cell.length_c   1.000
_cell.angle_alpha   90.00
_cell.angle_beta   90.00
_cell.angle_gamma   90.00
#
_symmetry.space_group_name_H-M   'P 1'
#
loop_
_entity.id
_entity.type
_entity.pdbx_description
1 polymer ?
#
loop_
_entity_poly.entity_id
_entity_poly.type
_entity_poly.pdbx_seq_one_letter_code
_entity_poly.pdbx_strand_id
1 'polypeptide(L)'
;MPSASLLLLVGLLSLWIELTPISGWKKHERCHHPVDPGHCEAHMTRFYYNHKYKKCKKFIYGGCKGNDNNFESFEECLHFCKEKPGVCPKAPPDLITICPVKCGSDWDCHGRQKCCPYGCMVDCMDPV
;
A
#
# COMPACT_ATOMS: atom_id res chain seq x y z
N MET A 1 37.16 26.99 8.97
CA MET A 1 37.49 25.55 8.94
C MET A 1 36.71 24.90 10.08
N PRO A 2 35.75 24.01 9.82
CA PRO A 2 35.01 23.37 10.91
C PRO A 2 36.00 22.59 11.78
N SER A 3 35.87 22.68 13.11
CA SER A 3 36.75 21.96 14.03
C SER A 3 36.56 20.44 13.85
N ALA A 4 37.62 19.67 14.05
CA ALA A 4 37.58 18.21 13.95
C ALA A 4 36.47 17.59 14.84
N SER A 5 36.16 18.24 15.97
CA SER A 5 35.05 17.86 16.86
C SER A 5 33.68 18.00 16.22
N LEU A 6 33.46 19.01 15.37
CA LEU A 6 32.19 19.20 14.66
C LEU A 6 32.01 18.12 13.58
N LEU A 7 33.09 17.71 12.92
CA LEU A 7 33.06 16.64 11.90
C LEU A 7 32.76 15.26 12.53
N LEU A 8 33.26 15.00 13.74
CA LEU A 8 32.98 13.75 14.47
C LEU A 8 31.53 13.66 14.94
N LEU A 9 30.95 14.75 15.43
CA LEU A 9 29.54 14.80 15.85
C LEU A 9 28.59 14.62 14.66
N VAL A 10 28.91 15.22 13.51
CA VAL A 10 28.12 15.05 12.28
C VAL A 10 28.23 13.59 11.79
N GLY A 11 29.41 12.96 11.88
CA GLY A 11 29.57 11.54 11.54
C GLY A 11 28.74 10.58 12.39
N LEU A 12 28.64 10.83 13.69
CA LEU A 12 27.81 10.03 14.59
C LEU A 12 26.30 10.21 14.35
N LEU A 13 25.85 11.42 13.99
CA LEU A 13 24.46 11.69 13.63
C LEU A 13 24.08 11.04 12.28
N SER A 14 24.99 11.04 11.31
CA SER A 14 24.78 10.38 10.02
C SER A 14 24.65 8.86 10.13
N LEU A 15 25.35 8.22 11.07
CA LEU A 15 25.28 6.77 11.32
C LEU A 15 23.91 6.29 11.87
N TRP A 16 23.06 7.18 12.38
CA TRP A 16 21.71 6.83 12.85
C TRP A 16 20.63 6.97 11.78
N ILE A 17 20.91 7.63 10.65
CA ILE A 17 19.92 7.87 9.59
C ILE A 17 19.72 6.62 8.71
N GLU A 18 20.68 5.71 8.65
CA GLU A 18 20.64 4.52 7.77
C GLU A 18 19.85 3.32 8.34
N LEU A 19 19.38 3.38 9.59
CA LEU A 19 18.59 2.30 10.20
C LEU A 19 17.08 2.57 10.19
N THR A 20 16.59 3.48 9.35
CA THR A 20 15.15 3.49 9.08
C THR A 20 14.82 2.20 8.32
N PRO A 21 14.04 1.26 8.90
CA PRO A 21 13.58 0.13 8.12
C PRO A 21 12.77 0.71 6.96
N ILE A 22 13.17 0.39 5.74
CA ILE A 22 12.42 0.70 4.52
C ILE A 22 11.06 0.02 4.71
N SER A 23 10.11 0.76 5.27
CA SER A 23 8.91 0.19 5.86
C SER A 23 8.16 -0.55 4.76
N GLY A 24 7.99 -1.86 4.96
CA GLY A 24 7.26 -2.73 4.05
C GLY A 24 5.94 -2.12 3.63
N TRP A 25 5.54 -2.37 2.39
CA TRP A 25 4.43 -1.71 1.73
C TRP A 25 3.13 -1.81 2.54
N LYS A 26 2.82 -0.75 3.29
CA LYS A 26 1.56 -0.52 4.02
C LYS A 26 0.42 -0.13 3.05
N LYS A 27 0.30 -0.80 1.90
CA LYS A 27 -0.69 -0.44 0.88
C LYS A 27 -2.13 -0.62 1.36
N HIS A 28 -2.35 -1.51 2.34
CA HIS A 28 -3.71 -1.88 2.76
C HIS A 28 -4.24 -1.19 4.02
N GLU A 29 -3.44 -0.46 4.80
CA GLU A 29 -3.92 0.08 6.10
C GLU A 29 -5.17 0.96 5.95
N ARG A 30 -5.17 1.84 4.94
CA ARG A 30 -6.26 2.78 4.67
C ARG A 30 -7.55 2.06 4.26
N CYS A 31 -7.47 0.89 3.63
CA CYS A 31 -8.63 0.07 3.24
C CYS A 31 -9.37 -0.55 4.42
N HIS A 32 -8.75 -0.58 5.60
CA HIS A 32 -9.33 -1.11 6.83
C HIS A 32 -9.93 -0.04 7.74
N HIS A 33 -9.75 1.24 7.43
CA HIS A 33 -10.39 2.31 8.18
C HIS A 33 -11.91 2.28 8.02
N PRO A 34 -12.69 2.68 9.04
CA PRO A 34 -14.13 2.80 8.94
C PRO A 34 -14.53 3.92 7.97
N VAL A 35 -15.81 3.97 7.57
CA VAL A 35 -16.34 5.14 6.87
C VAL A 35 -16.32 6.34 7.81
N ASP A 36 -15.84 7.49 7.32
CA ASP A 36 -15.85 8.74 8.05
C ASP A 36 -16.33 9.88 7.14
N PRO A 37 -17.57 10.36 7.32
CA PRO A 37 -18.10 11.50 6.58
C PRO A 37 -17.38 12.81 6.90
N GLY A 38 -16.65 12.90 8.01
CA GLY A 38 -16.18 14.16 8.56
C GLY A 38 -17.32 15.03 9.12
N HIS A 39 -16.98 16.25 9.53
CA HIS A 39 -17.90 17.16 10.23
C HIS A 39 -18.35 18.36 9.38
N CYS A 40 -17.96 18.42 8.11
CA CYS A 40 -18.50 19.41 7.17
C CYS A 40 -19.80 18.88 6.53
N GLU A 41 -20.58 19.77 5.89
CA GLU A 41 -21.94 19.46 5.42
C GLU A 41 -22.08 19.43 3.89
N ALA A 42 -20.97 19.34 3.15
CA ALA A 42 -21.06 19.13 1.71
C ALA A 42 -21.62 17.74 1.39
N HIS A 43 -22.31 17.60 0.26
CA HIS A 43 -22.92 16.33 -0.13
C HIS A 43 -22.13 15.66 -1.27
N MET A 44 -20.90 15.23 -0.97
CA MET A 44 -19.98 14.66 -1.97
C MET A 44 -20.11 13.14 -2.00
N THR A 45 -20.51 12.57 -3.15
CA THR A 45 -20.49 11.11 -3.31
C THR A 45 -19.04 10.62 -3.42
N ARG A 46 -18.64 9.74 -2.51
CA ARG A 46 -17.32 9.10 -2.47
C ARG A 46 -17.46 7.59 -2.32
N PHE A 47 -16.36 6.87 -2.45
CA PHE A 47 -16.31 5.42 -2.33
C PHE A 47 -15.40 5.00 -1.18
N TYR A 48 -15.77 3.93 -0.49
CA TYR A 48 -14.94 3.31 0.54
C TYR A 48 -14.91 1.79 0.34
N TYR A 49 -13.85 1.15 0.78
CA TYR A 49 -13.74 -0.31 0.78
C TYR A 49 -14.38 -0.90 2.04
N ASN A 50 -15.38 -1.75 1.84
CA ASN A 50 -16.01 -2.50 2.90
C ASN A 50 -15.37 -3.89 3.02
N HIS A 51 -14.49 -4.06 3.99
CA HIS A 51 -13.74 -5.31 4.17
C HIS A 51 -14.64 -6.53 4.46
N LYS A 52 -15.73 -6.35 5.23
CA LYS A 52 -16.69 -7.41 5.54
C LYS A 52 -17.30 -8.04 4.29
N TYR A 53 -17.61 -7.22 3.28
CA TYR A 53 -18.21 -7.68 2.03
C TYR A 53 -17.21 -7.78 0.88
N LYS A 54 -15.93 -7.44 1.10
CA LYS A 54 -14.87 -7.35 0.08
C LYS A 54 -15.29 -6.53 -1.15
N LYS A 55 -15.96 -5.39 -0.92
CA LYS A 55 -16.58 -4.56 -1.97
C LYS A 55 -16.42 -3.07 -1.69
N CYS A 56 -16.18 -2.30 -2.74
CA CYS A 56 -16.30 -0.85 -2.70
C CYS A 56 -17.77 -0.44 -2.66
N LYS A 57 -18.11 0.53 -1.81
CA LYS A 57 -19.47 1.05 -1.63
C LYS A 57 -19.45 2.57 -1.61
N LYS A 58 -20.56 3.19 -2.00
CA LYS A 58 -20.74 4.64 -1.94
C LYS A 58 -21.01 5.09 -0.51
N PHE A 59 -20.56 6.29 -0.18
CA PHE A 59 -20.99 7.04 1.00
C PHE A 59 -20.99 8.55 0.69
N ILE A 60 -21.59 9.33 1.57
CA ILE A 60 -21.57 10.81 1.48
C ILE A 60 -20.45 11.33 2.36
N TYR A 61 -19.51 12.04 1.75
CA TYR A 61 -18.43 12.74 2.41
C TYR A 61 -18.78 14.23 2.57
N GLY A 62 -18.62 14.73 3.78
CA GLY A 62 -18.92 16.09 4.20
C GLY A 62 -18.01 17.16 3.61
N GLY A 63 -16.91 16.77 2.94
CA GLY A 63 -16.00 17.69 2.26
C GLY A 63 -14.79 18.14 3.10
N CYS A 64 -14.72 17.76 4.38
CA CYS A 64 -13.53 18.01 5.20
C CYS A 64 -13.29 16.92 6.25
N LYS A 65 -12.03 16.80 6.69
CA LYS A 65 -11.55 15.73 7.60
C LYS A 65 -11.90 14.35 7.04
N GLY A 66 -12.32 13.41 7.87
CA GLY A 66 -12.46 12.02 7.45
C GLY A 66 -11.17 11.23 7.61
N ASN A 67 -11.11 10.11 6.90
CA ASN A 67 -9.92 9.28 6.76
C ASN A 67 -9.71 8.83 5.31
N ASP A 68 -8.62 8.09 5.10
CA ASP A 68 -8.16 7.69 3.78
C ASP A 68 -8.95 6.56 3.09
N ASN A 69 -9.93 5.93 3.75
CA ASN A 69 -10.88 5.03 3.09
C ASN A 69 -11.94 5.82 2.31
N ASN A 70 -11.48 6.73 1.45
CA ASN A 70 -12.27 7.74 0.77
C ASN A 70 -11.67 7.97 -0.62
N PHE A 71 -12.30 7.38 -1.62
CA PHE A 71 -11.87 7.40 -3.02
C PHE A 71 -12.87 8.18 -3.86
N GLU A 72 -12.40 8.85 -4.91
CA GLU A 72 -13.24 9.67 -5.77
C GLU A 72 -14.07 8.81 -6.73
N SER A 73 -13.54 7.64 -7.08
CA SER A 73 -14.21 6.71 -7.99
C SER A 73 -14.28 5.28 -7.43
N PHE A 74 -15.24 4.53 -7.95
CA PHE A 74 -15.34 3.09 -7.66
C PHE A 74 -14.08 2.34 -8.12
N GLU A 75 -13.55 2.70 -9.28
CA GLU A 75 -12.39 2.04 -9.88
C GLU A 75 -11.13 2.26 -9.05
N GLU A 76 -10.91 3.49 -8.57
CA GLU A 76 -9.81 3.82 -7.67
C GLU A 76 -9.88 2.98 -6.38
N CYS A 77 -11.07 2.91 -5.76
CA CYS A 77 -11.28 2.09 -4.57
C CYS A 77 -10.99 0.59 -4.86
N LEU A 78 -11.44 0.08 -6.01
CA LEU A 78 -11.20 -1.31 -6.39
C LEU A 78 -9.71 -1.59 -6.60
N HIS A 79 -9.06 -0.77 -7.42
CA HIS A 79 -7.63 -0.88 -7.72
C HIS A 79 -6.77 -0.80 -6.46
N PHE A 80 -7.14 0.04 -5.51
CA PHE A 80 -6.37 0.25 -4.29
C PHE A 80 -6.60 -0.86 -3.25
N CYS A 81 -7.85 -1.30 -3.05
CA CYS A 81 -8.21 -2.13 -1.89
C CYS A 81 -8.60 -3.57 -2.19
N LYS A 82 -9.04 -3.89 -3.41
CA LYS A 82 -9.55 -5.22 -3.72
C LYS A 82 -8.42 -6.09 -4.27
N GLU A 83 -8.23 -7.26 -3.70
CA GLU A 83 -7.36 -8.29 -4.28
C GLU A 83 -8.10 -9.06 -5.38
N LYS A 84 -7.37 -9.49 -6.41
CA LYS A 84 -7.89 -10.43 -7.42
C LYS A 84 -8.08 -11.82 -6.79
N PRO A 85 -9.04 -12.62 -7.28
CA PRO A 85 -9.29 -13.96 -6.76
C PRO A 85 -8.08 -14.91 -6.88
N GLY A 86 -8.07 -15.93 -6.02
CA GLY A 86 -7.02 -16.96 -5.99
C GLY A 86 -5.87 -16.64 -5.02
N VAL A 87 -4.95 -17.58 -4.87
CA VAL A 87 -3.79 -17.43 -3.97
C VAL A 87 -2.49 -17.42 -4.76
N CYS A 88 -1.48 -16.74 -4.22
CA CYS A 88 -0.14 -16.81 -4.79
C CYS A 88 0.41 -18.23 -4.68
N PRO A 89 1.07 -18.78 -5.73
CA PRO A 89 1.78 -20.04 -5.62
C PRO A 89 2.86 -19.96 -4.54
N LYS A 90 3.31 -21.10 -4.00
CA LYS A 90 4.44 -21.10 -3.07
C LYS A 90 5.73 -20.78 -3.83
N ALA A 91 6.64 -20.04 -3.20
CA ALA A 91 7.97 -19.80 -3.75
C ALA A 91 8.71 -21.13 -3.95
N PRO A 92 9.51 -21.28 -5.03
CA PRO A 92 10.44 -22.40 -5.17
C PRO A 92 11.45 -22.42 -4.01
N PRO A 93 11.84 -23.60 -3.51
CA PRO A 93 12.77 -23.72 -2.38
C PRO A 93 14.17 -23.15 -2.68
N ASP A 94 14.60 -23.18 -3.94
CA ASP A 94 15.93 -22.72 -4.39
C ASP A 94 15.91 -21.30 -5.00
N LEU A 95 14.98 -20.45 -4.57
CA LEU A 95 14.84 -19.10 -5.11
C LEU A 95 16.01 -18.20 -4.67
N ILE A 96 17.13 -18.28 -5.39
CA ILE A 96 18.24 -17.34 -5.32
C ILE A 96 18.08 -16.38 -6.50
N THR A 97 17.56 -15.19 -6.23
CA THR A 97 17.29 -14.18 -7.26
C THR A 97 17.71 -12.81 -6.79
N ILE A 98 18.03 -11.93 -7.75
CA ILE A 98 17.98 -10.48 -7.55
C ILE A 98 16.54 -10.15 -7.11
N CYS A 99 16.33 -9.07 -6.38
CA CYS A 99 15.02 -8.67 -5.85
C CYS A 99 14.26 -7.73 -6.81
N PRO A 100 13.68 -8.17 -7.95
CA PRO A 100 12.89 -7.28 -8.78
C PRO A 100 11.54 -7.03 -8.14
N VAL A 101 11.12 -5.77 -8.19
CA VAL A 101 9.77 -5.33 -7.87
C VAL A 101 9.11 -4.96 -9.19
N LYS A 102 8.19 -5.80 -9.68
CA LYS A 102 7.48 -5.56 -10.95
C LYS A 102 6.06 -5.04 -10.79
N CYS A 103 5.48 -5.19 -9.60
CA CYS A 103 4.13 -4.78 -9.29
C CYS A 103 4.04 -4.36 -7.82
N GLY A 104 3.04 -3.54 -7.48
CA GLY A 104 2.70 -3.18 -6.11
C GLY A 104 1.30 -3.64 -5.68
N SER A 105 0.47 -4.14 -6.60
CA SER A 105 -0.84 -4.75 -6.34
C SER A 105 -1.27 -5.64 -7.49
N ASP A 106 -2.23 -6.51 -7.23
CA ASP A 106 -2.85 -7.38 -8.23
C ASP A 106 -3.31 -6.61 -9.49
N TRP A 107 -3.73 -5.35 -9.34
CA TRP A 107 -4.21 -4.53 -10.45
C TRP A 107 -3.12 -3.95 -11.35
N ASP A 108 -1.85 -4.02 -10.94
CA ASP A 108 -0.72 -3.69 -11.82
C ASP A 108 -0.44 -4.84 -12.81
N CYS A 109 -0.94 -6.04 -12.50
CA CYS A 109 -0.76 -7.23 -13.31
C CYS A 109 -1.89 -7.42 -14.34
N HIS A 110 -1.59 -8.07 -15.46
CA HIS A 110 -2.58 -8.27 -16.52
C HIS A 110 -3.56 -9.40 -16.20
N GLY A 111 -4.81 -9.25 -16.68
CA GLY A 111 -5.84 -10.28 -16.56
C GLY A 111 -6.06 -10.74 -15.12
N ARG A 112 -5.93 -12.04 -14.87
CA ARG A 112 -6.14 -12.66 -13.55
C ARG A 112 -4.88 -12.75 -12.68
N GLN A 113 -3.73 -12.30 -13.18
CA GLN A 113 -2.46 -12.41 -12.45
C GLN A 113 -2.52 -11.60 -11.16
N LYS A 114 -1.97 -12.17 -10.09
CA LYS A 114 -1.80 -11.54 -8.77
C LYS A 114 -0.39 -11.02 -8.63
N CYS A 115 -0.21 -9.98 -7.84
CA CYS A 115 1.09 -9.45 -7.48
C CYS A 115 1.61 -10.18 -6.25
N CYS A 116 2.53 -11.11 -6.46
CA CYS A 116 2.92 -12.09 -5.46
C CYS A 116 4.29 -11.78 -4.85
N PRO A 117 4.39 -11.61 -3.52
CA PRO A 117 5.66 -11.39 -2.83
C PRO A 117 6.32 -12.72 -2.44
N TYR A 118 7.59 -12.89 -2.80
CA TYR A 118 8.45 -14.01 -2.42
C TYR A 118 9.75 -13.47 -1.80
N GLY A 119 9.66 -13.10 -0.53
CA GLY A 119 10.72 -12.36 0.14
C GLY A 119 10.84 -10.95 -0.43
N CYS A 120 11.99 -10.63 -1.02
CA CYS A 120 12.23 -9.34 -1.66
C CYS A 120 11.75 -9.26 -3.13
N MET A 121 11.51 -10.41 -3.77
CA MET A 121 10.99 -10.45 -5.14
C MET A 121 9.48 -10.23 -5.11
N VAL A 122 8.98 -9.35 -5.98
CA VAL A 122 7.54 -9.15 -6.17
C VAL A 122 7.23 -9.17 -7.66
N ASP A 123 6.41 -10.12 -8.09
CA ASP A 123 6.14 -10.36 -9.51
C ASP A 123 4.69 -10.77 -9.78
N CYS A 124 4.26 -10.55 -11.02
CA CYS A 124 2.94 -10.93 -11.49
C CYS A 124 2.90 -12.42 -11.79
N MET A 125 2.05 -13.15 -11.06
CA MET A 125 1.96 -14.61 -11.14
C MET A 125 0.53 -15.06 -11.36
N ASP A 126 0.37 -16.16 -12.09
CA ASP A 126 -0.92 -16.83 -12.20
C ASP A 126 -1.34 -17.43 -10.84
N PRO A 127 -2.57 -17.16 -10.36
CA PRO A 127 -3.03 -17.71 -9.09
C PRO A 127 -3.31 -19.22 -9.18
N VAL A 128 -3.11 -19.89 -8.04
CA VAL A 128 -3.53 -21.27 -7.76
C VAL A 128 -4.95 -21.30 -7.20
#